data_AF-A0A2S7UAE5-F1
#
_entry.id   AF-A0A2S7UAE5-F1
#
_cell.length_a   1.000
_cell.length_b   1.000
_cell.length_c   1.000
_cell.angle_alpha   90.00
_cell.angle_beta   90.00
_cell.angle_gamma   90.00
#
_symmetry.space_group_name_H-M   'P 1'
#
loop_
_entity.id
_entity.type
_entity.pdbx_description
1 polymer ?
#
loop_
_entity_poly.entity_id
_entity_poly.type
_entity_poly.pdbx_seq_one_letter_code
_entity_poly.pdbx_strand_id
1 'polypeptide(L)'
;MATQAQNSPLEISTESSCESQLLKKLDFMLDGSFANENVLFKEVAKLRPCGLDEFDVNFFGNMDVFNTMLARISKEKKVEQMTFNDLYNEIVKFKKADVYKEIREVTIASEKLGETVGNIENWSQDLVIFENLGASKDVIIKVYDYLKSHPDNKKTYKEILGLLKKQS
;
A
#
# COMPACT_ATOMS: atom_id res chain seq x y z
N MET A 1 -14.07 0.85 -48.84
CA MET A 1 -13.56 0.07 -47.69
C MET A 1 -12.82 1.05 -46.80
N ALA A 2 -13.43 1.45 -45.69
CA ALA A 2 -12.82 2.33 -44.70
C ALA A 2 -12.82 1.58 -43.37
N THR A 3 -11.63 1.30 -42.85
CA THR A 3 -11.41 0.68 -41.55
C THR A 3 -11.26 1.80 -40.53
N GLN A 4 -12.26 2.00 -39.68
CA GLN A 4 -12.13 2.83 -38.48
C GLN A 4 -11.60 1.95 -37.35
N ALA A 5 -10.42 2.31 -36.84
CA ALA A 5 -9.89 1.79 -35.58
C ALA A 5 -10.76 2.31 -34.44
N GLN A 6 -11.38 1.39 -33.70
CA GLN A 6 -12.09 1.69 -32.46
C GLN A 6 -11.06 1.86 -31.34
N ASN A 7 -10.77 3.10 -30.95
CA ASN A 7 -10.18 3.38 -29.64
C ASN A 7 -11.28 3.30 -28.58
N SER A 8 -11.06 2.48 -27.55
CA SER A 8 -11.97 2.31 -26.42
C SER A 8 -12.10 3.62 -25.60
N PRO A 9 -13.32 4.06 -25.23
CA PRO A 9 -13.55 5.31 -24.49
C PRO A 9 -12.99 5.37 -23.07
N LEU A 10 -12.58 4.24 -22.49
CA LEU A 10 -12.14 4.16 -21.09
C LEU A 10 -10.71 4.65 -20.84
N GLU A 11 -9.79 4.45 -21.79
CA GLU A 11 -8.37 4.83 -21.64
C GLU A 11 -8.15 6.35 -21.77
N ILE A 12 -8.99 7.04 -22.55
CA ILE A 12 -8.88 8.49 -22.81
C ILE A 12 -9.22 9.30 -21.54
N SER A 13 -10.03 8.77 -20.62
CA SER A 13 -10.50 9.49 -19.43
C SER A 13 -9.48 9.54 -18.28
N THR A 14 -8.60 8.53 -18.17
CA THR A 14 -7.64 8.40 -17.08
C THR A 14 -6.29 9.03 -17.43
N GLU A 15 -5.81 8.88 -18.67
CA GLU A 15 -4.57 9.52 -19.13
C GLU A 15 -4.67 11.06 -19.08
N SER A 16 -5.75 11.64 -19.59
CA SER A 16 -5.99 13.09 -19.53
C SER A 16 -6.11 13.63 -18.09
N SER A 17 -6.61 12.80 -17.17
CA SER A 17 -6.70 13.11 -15.75
C SER A 17 -5.34 13.06 -15.04
N CYS A 18 -4.49 12.07 -15.38
CA CYS A 18 -3.13 11.98 -14.83
C CYS A 18 -2.26 13.15 -15.31
N GLU A 19 -2.19 13.40 -16.62
CA GLU A 19 -1.33 14.45 -17.18
C GLU A 19 -1.64 15.82 -16.57
N SER A 20 -2.92 16.17 -16.46
CA SER A 20 -3.35 17.43 -15.84
C SER A 20 -3.01 17.50 -14.35
N GLN A 21 -3.01 16.37 -13.63
CA GLN A 21 -2.62 16.33 -12.23
C GLN A 21 -1.12 16.49 -12.05
N LEU A 22 -0.29 15.86 -12.88
CA LEU A 22 1.18 15.91 -12.79
C LEU A 22 1.73 17.34 -12.95
N LEU A 23 1.04 18.20 -13.71
CA LEU A 23 1.44 19.59 -13.92
C LEU A 23 1.14 20.51 -12.73
N LYS A 24 0.29 20.10 -11.78
CA LYS A 24 -0.08 20.93 -10.62
C LYS A 24 1.08 21.04 -9.65
N LYS A 25 1.20 22.20 -9.02
CA LYS A 25 2.17 22.45 -7.95
C LYS A 25 1.77 21.73 -6.66
N LEU A 26 2.75 21.49 -5.80
CA LEU A 26 2.52 20.98 -4.44
C LEU A 26 2.10 22.12 -3.50
N ASP A 27 1.05 22.86 -3.85
CA ASP A 27 0.64 24.08 -3.13
C ASP A 27 0.27 23.82 -1.66
N PHE A 28 -0.17 22.59 -1.33
CA PHE A 28 -0.47 22.18 0.05
C PHE A 28 0.74 22.30 1.00
N MET A 29 1.96 22.27 0.45
CA MET A 29 3.19 22.46 1.22
C MET A 29 3.47 23.94 1.55
N LEU A 30 2.81 24.87 0.87
CA LEU A 30 3.07 26.32 0.95
C LEU A 30 1.91 27.08 1.59
N ASP A 31 0.69 26.60 1.44
CA ASP A 31 -0.53 27.28 1.88
C ASP A 31 -0.87 27.06 3.38
N GLY A 32 -0.01 26.33 4.10
CA GLY A 32 -0.20 25.99 5.51
C GLY A 32 -1.18 24.85 5.77
N SER A 33 -1.70 24.19 4.72
CA SER A 33 -2.59 23.04 4.86
C SER A 33 -1.86 21.74 5.20
N PHE A 34 -0.55 21.65 4.96
CA PHE A 34 0.29 20.52 5.35
C PHE A 34 0.45 20.42 6.88
N ALA A 35 -0.59 19.92 7.53
CA ALA A 35 -0.70 19.87 8.98
C ALA A 35 -0.54 18.45 9.56
N ASN A 36 -0.80 17.41 8.77
CA ASN A 36 -0.75 16.01 9.21
C ASN A 36 -0.77 15.02 8.04
N GLU A 37 -0.56 13.74 8.37
CA GLU A 37 -0.56 12.62 7.42
C GLU A 37 -1.87 12.44 6.65
N ASN A 38 -3.04 12.79 7.21
CA ASN A 38 -4.30 12.66 6.49
C ASN A 38 -4.40 13.64 5.30
N VAL A 39 -3.81 14.83 5.43
CA VAL A 39 -3.71 15.77 4.29
C VAL A 39 -2.79 15.19 3.24
N LEU A 40 -1.60 14.73 3.65
CA LEU A 40 -0.63 14.11 2.75
C LEU A 40 -1.22 12.92 1.98
N PHE A 41 -1.91 12.01 2.68
CA PHE A 41 -2.63 10.89 2.08
C PHE A 41 -3.61 11.36 0.99
N LYS A 42 -4.42 12.39 1.27
CA LYS A 42 -5.38 12.95 0.30
C LYS A 42 -4.69 13.59 -0.90
N GLU A 43 -3.52 14.20 -0.70
CA GLU A 43 -2.75 14.80 -1.79
C GLU A 43 -2.11 13.72 -2.67
N VAL A 44 -1.46 12.71 -2.09
CA VAL A 44 -0.90 11.56 -2.82
C VAL A 44 -2.01 10.79 -3.56
N ALA A 45 -3.19 10.64 -2.95
CA ALA A 45 -4.37 10.01 -3.55
C ALA A 45 -4.82 10.67 -4.87
N LYS A 46 -4.47 11.94 -5.12
CA LYS A 46 -4.78 12.60 -6.40
C LYS A 46 -4.01 11.98 -7.56
N LEU A 47 -2.93 11.23 -7.30
CA LEU A 47 -2.15 10.50 -8.30
C LEU A 47 -2.72 9.12 -8.65
N ARG A 48 -3.87 8.71 -8.09
CA ARG A 48 -4.54 7.45 -8.49
C ARG A 48 -4.77 7.30 -10.01
N PRO A 49 -5.18 8.36 -10.76
CA PRO A 49 -5.28 8.28 -12.22
C PRO A 49 -3.96 7.92 -12.92
N CYS A 50 -2.81 8.11 -12.26
CA CYS A 50 -1.49 7.75 -12.75
C CYS A 50 -1.09 6.30 -12.40
N GLY A 51 -2.03 5.46 -11.93
CA GLY A 51 -1.79 4.05 -11.64
C GLY A 51 -1.24 3.77 -10.24
N LEU A 52 -1.45 4.68 -9.28
CA LEU A 52 -1.23 4.37 -7.87
C LEU A 52 -2.45 3.64 -7.29
N ASP A 53 -2.20 2.48 -6.68
CA ASP A 53 -3.22 1.73 -5.96
C ASP A 53 -3.33 2.18 -4.48
N GLU A 54 -4.19 1.52 -3.71
CA GLU A 54 -4.39 1.88 -2.31
C GLU A 54 -3.15 1.63 -1.43
N PHE A 55 -2.37 0.59 -1.74
CA PHE A 55 -1.11 0.34 -1.04
C PHE A 55 -0.11 1.47 -1.33
N ASP A 56 0.03 1.87 -2.60
CA ASP A 56 0.88 2.99 -3.00
C ASP A 56 0.51 4.27 -2.25
N VAL A 57 -0.78 4.62 -2.23
CA VAL A 57 -1.25 5.85 -1.58
C VAL A 57 -0.98 5.82 -0.08
N ASN A 58 -1.19 4.69 0.59
CA ASN A 58 -0.88 4.56 2.03
C ASN A 58 0.63 4.63 2.29
N PHE A 59 1.44 3.92 1.49
CA PHE A 59 2.88 3.87 1.67
C PHE A 59 3.55 5.23 1.43
N PHE A 60 3.22 5.89 0.32
CA PHE A 60 3.78 7.20 -0.04
C PHE A 60 3.08 8.38 0.69
N GLY A 61 1.90 8.13 1.25
CA GLY A 61 1.19 9.05 2.14
C GLY A 61 1.74 9.09 3.57
N ASN A 62 2.68 8.20 3.90
CA ASN A 62 3.40 8.22 5.18
C ASN A 62 4.41 9.39 5.22
N MET A 63 4.47 10.09 6.35
CA MET A 63 5.27 11.31 6.47
C MET A 63 6.77 11.08 6.27
N ASP A 64 7.33 9.98 6.78
CA ASP A 64 8.76 9.70 6.73
C ASP A 64 9.22 9.32 5.31
N VAL A 65 8.40 8.50 4.63
CA VAL A 65 8.62 8.16 3.21
C VAL A 65 8.53 9.41 2.35
N PHE A 66 7.51 10.24 2.57
CA PHE A 66 7.33 11.48 1.83
C PHE A 66 8.48 12.47 2.06
N ASN A 67 8.90 12.68 3.31
CA ASN A 67 10.05 13.54 3.64
C ASN A 67 11.34 13.06 2.95
N THR A 68 11.53 11.75 2.83
CA THR A 68 12.66 11.17 2.10
C THR A 68 12.60 11.52 0.61
N MET A 69 11.42 11.45 -0.02
CA MET A 69 11.24 11.88 -1.42
C MET A 69 11.48 13.39 -1.56
N LEU A 70 10.89 14.20 -0.69
CA LEU A 70 11.06 15.65 -0.69
C LEU A 70 12.53 16.07 -0.56
N ALA A 71 13.29 15.43 0.34
CA ALA A 71 14.70 15.72 0.53
C ALA A 71 15.53 15.45 -0.73
N ARG A 72 15.12 14.50 -1.59
CA ARG A 72 15.77 14.24 -2.88
C ARG A 72 15.38 15.28 -3.92
N ILE A 73 14.09 15.59 -4.05
CA ILE A 73 13.60 16.60 -5.00
C ILE A 73 14.21 17.98 -4.68
N SER A 74 14.35 18.29 -3.38
CA SER A 74 14.91 19.56 -2.88
C SER A 74 16.36 19.81 -3.28
N LYS A 75 17.09 18.79 -3.74
CA LYS A 75 18.46 18.96 -4.26
C LYS A 75 18.48 19.68 -5.61
N GLU A 76 17.39 19.61 -6.35
CA GLU A 76 17.27 20.12 -7.72
C GLU A 76 16.28 21.28 -7.84
N LYS A 77 15.24 21.30 -7.00
CA LYS A 77 14.16 22.28 -7.07
C LYS A 77 13.82 22.83 -5.69
N LYS A 78 13.46 24.11 -5.63
CA LYS A 78 12.84 24.69 -4.43
C LYS A 78 11.38 24.24 -4.33
N VAL A 79 10.83 24.22 -3.11
CA VAL A 79 9.45 23.76 -2.84
C VAL A 79 8.42 24.49 -3.72
N GLU A 80 8.60 25.80 -3.96
CA GLU A 80 7.66 26.63 -4.75
C GLU A 80 7.61 26.26 -6.24
N GLN A 81 8.57 25.44 -6.69
CA GLN A 81 8.72 24.96 -8.06
C GLN A 81 8.38 23.46 -8.19
N MET A 82 8.14 22.76 -7.08
CA MET A 82 7.83 21.33 -7.11
C MET A 82 6.42 21.09 -7.61
N THR A 83 6.28 20.06 -8.43
CA THR A 83 4.98 19.60 -8.95
C THR A 83 4.69 18.16 -8.56
N PHE A 84 3.44 17.74 -8.80
CA PHE A 84 3.06 16.34 -8.68
C PHE A 84 3.86 15.42 -9.61
N ASN A 85 4.38 15.92 -10.74
CA ASN A 85 5.32 15.18 -11.59
C ASN A 85 6.63 14.84 -10.87
N ASP A 86 7.19 15.79 -10.11
CA ASP A 86 8.42 15.56 -9.36
C ASP A 86 8.22 14.48 -8.29
N LEU A 87 7.09 14.56 -7.57
CA LEU A 87 6.70 13.55 -6.60
C LEU A 87 6.48 12.18 -7.27
N TYR A 88 5.73 12.13 -8.36
CA TYR A 88 5.44 10.90 -9.08
C TYR A 88 6.72 10.22 -9.61
N ASN A 89 7.69 11.00 -10.09
CA ASN A 89 8.98 10.46 -10.53
C ASN A 89 9.75 9.78 -9.39
N GLU A 90 9.74 10.36 -8.18
CA GLU A 90 10.32 9.69 -7.01
C GLU A 90 9.53 8.42 -6.64
N ILE A 91 8.20 8.46 -6.68
CA ILE A 91 7.35 7.27 -6.45
C ILE A 91 7.74 6.15 -7.42
N VAL A 92 7.85 6.43 -8.72
CA VAL A 92 8.25 5.43 -9.73
C VAL A 92 9.65 4.86 -9.44
N LYS A 93 10.58 5.68 -8.95
CA LYS A 93 11.92 5.20 -8.53
C LYS A 93 11.81 4.28 -7.31
N PHE A 94 11.04 4.67 -6.29
CA PHE A 94 10.81 3.85 -5.10
C PHE A 94 10.17 2.50 -5.46
N LYS A 95 9.15 2.50 -6.32
CA LYS A 95 8.47 1.27 -6.78
C LYS A 95 9.39 0.27 -7.47
N LYS A 96 10.52 0.73 -8.03
CA LYS A 96 11.53 -0.13 -8.67
C LYS A 96 12.51 -0.74 -7.68
N ALA A 97 12.67 -0.15 -6.49
CA ALA A 97 13.59 -0.64 -5.47
C ALA A 97 13.09 -1.96 -4.86
N ASP A 98 14.00 -2.91 -4.63
CA ASP A 98 13.64 -4.24 -4.12
C ASP A 98 13.02 -4.17 -2.73
N VAL A 99 13.53 -3.27 -1.87
CA VAL A 99 12.95 -3.02 -0.53
C VAL A 99 11.46 -2.66 -0.59
N TYR A 100 11.03 -1.86 -1.58
CA TYR A 100 9.62 -1.53 -1.71
C TYR A 100 8.79 -2.77 -2.12
N LYS A 101 9.31 -3.60 -3.03
CA LYS A 101 8.64 -4.83 -3.46
C LYS A 101 8.48 -5.80 -2.30
N GLU A 102 9.53 -5.99 -1.51
CA GLU A 102 9.52 -6.83 -0.31
C GLU A 102 8.50 -6.34 0.71
N ILE A 103 8.50 -5.03 1.04
CA ILE A 103 7.53 -4.45 1.98
C ILE A 103 6.10 -4.64 1.47
N ARG A 104 5.86 -4.42 0.17
CA ARG A 104 4.54 -4.59 -0.45
C ARG A 104 4.08 -6.04 -0.38
N GLU A 105 4.93 -6.98 -0.75
CA GLU A 105 4.62 -8.41 -0.70
C GLU A 105 4.28 -8.86 0.73
N VAL A 106 5.10 -8.48 1.71
CA VAL A 106 4.88 -8.80 3.13
C VAL A 106 3.58 -8.18 3.65
N THR A 107 3.31 -6.91 3.32
CA THR A 107 2.11 -6.22 3.79
C THR A 107 0.85 -6.86 3.22
N ILE A 108 0.80 -7.09 1.90
CA ILE A 108 -0.33 -7.74 1.24
C ILE A 108 -0.54 -9.17 1.77
N ALA A 109 0.54 -9.93 1.96
CA ALA A 109 0.46 -11.26 2.55
C ALA A 109 -0.09 -11.23 3.98
N SER A 110 0.35 -10.26 4.79
CA SER A 110 -0.13 -10.08 6.17
C SER A 110 -1.60 -9.67 6.23
N GLU A 111 -2.05 -8.77 5.36
CA GLU A 111 -3.45 -8.36 5.27
C GLU A 111 -4.34 -9.54 4.86
N LYS A 112 -3.95 -10.23 3.78
CA LYS A 112 -4.65 -11.42 3.30
C LYS A 112 -4.74 -12.50 4.36
N LEU A 113 -3.65 -12.77 5.07
CA LEU A 113 -3.65 -13.73 6.17
C LEU A 113 -4.59 -13.28 7.28
N GLY A 114 -4.53 -11.99 7.67
CA GLY A 114 -5.39 -11.43 8.70
C GLY A 114 -6.89 -11.53 8.41
N GLU A 115 -7.29 -11.48 7.14
CA GLU A 115 -8.67 -11.62 6.68
C GLU A 115 -9.10 -13.07 6.43
N THR A 116 -8.16 -14.00 6.33
CA THR A 116 -8.45 -15.42 6.11
C THR A 116 -9.06 -16.04 7.37
N VAL A 117 -10.21 -16.71 7.21
CA VAL A 117 -10.83 -17.51 8.26
C VAL A 117 -9.92 -18.68 8.57
N GLY A 118 -9.45 -18.78 9.82
CA GLY A 118 -8.57 -19.85 10.23
C GLY A 118 -9.32 -21.18 10.27
N ASN A 119 -8.82 -22.18 9.55
CA ASN A 119 -9.38 -23.54 9.54
C ASN A 119 -8.25 -24.55 9.64
N ILE A 120 -8.40 -25.53 10.53
CA ILE A 120 -7.44 -26.62 10.72
C ILE A 120 -7.20 -27.43 9.43
N GLU A 121 -8.21 -27.54 8.57
CA GLU A 121 -8.12 -28.28 7.30
C GLU A 121 -7.17 -27.59 6.30
N ASN A 122 -7.15 -26.26 6.29
CA ASN A 122 -6.29 -25.46 5.40
C ASN A 122 -4.97 -25.04 6.05
N TRP A 123 -4.75 -25.41 7.32
CA TRP A 123 -3.60 -24.96 8.11
C TRP A 123 -2.26 -25.18 7.43
N SER A 124 -2.06 -26.31 6.73
CA SER A 124 -0.78 -26.57 6.05
C SER A 124 -0.46 -25.55 4.96
N GLN A 125 -1.47 -24.96 4.31
CA GLN A 125 -1.28 -23.93 3.29
C GLN A 125 -1.03 -22.58 3.95
N ASP A 126 -1.80 -22.26 4.99
CA ASP A 126 -1.69 -20.99 5.72
C ASP A 126 -0.38 -20.88 6.50
N LEU A 127 0.14 -22.02 7.00
CA LEU A 127 1.42 -22.10 7.71
C LEU A 127 2.56 -21.52 6.89
N VAL A 128 2.60 -21.77 5.58
CA VAL A 128 3.63 -21.24 4.69
C VAL A 128 3.60 -19.71 4.69
N ILE A 129 2.42 -19.10 4.79
CA ILE A 129 2.26 -17.64 4.86
C ILE A 129 2.77 -17.13 6.21
N PHE A 130 2.45 -17.81 7.32
CA PHE A 130 3.01 -17.47 8.63
C PHE A 130 4.55 -17.52 8.65
N GLU A 131 5.14 -18.57 8.09
CA GLU A 131 6.59 -18.73 8.01
C GLU A 131 7.24 -17.65 7.14
N ASN A 132 6.65 -17.36 5.97
CA ASN A 132 7.13 -16.30 5.07
C ASN A 132 7.04 -14.90 5.70
N LEU A 133 6.04 -14.67 6.56
CA LEU A 133 5.91 -13.43 7.33
C LEU A 133 6.84 -13.40 8.56
N GLY A 134 7.64 -14.45 8.78
CA GLY A 134 8.58 -14.52 9.90
C GLY A 134 7.92 -14.73 11.25
N ALA A 135 6.72 -15.34 11.29
CA ALA A 135 6.05 -15.64 12.55
C ALA A 135 6.90 -16.58 13.41
N SER A 136 6.96 -16.32 14.73
CA SER A 136 7.70 -17.18 15.64
C SER A 136 7.03 -18.55 15.79
N LYS A 137 7.83 -19.57 16.10
CA LYS A 137 7.32 -20.92 16.37
C LYS A 137 6.24 -20.92 17.46
N ASP A 138 6.39 -20.09 18.49
CA ASP A 138 5.41 -19.99 19.57
C ASP A 138 4.06 -19.47 19.07
N VAL A 139 4.06 -18.48 18.18
CA VAL A 139 2.81 -17.97 17.56
C VAL A 139 2.19 -19.07 16.69
N ILE A 140 2.98 -19.73 15.86
CA ILE A 140 2.53 -20.81 14.98
C ILE A 140 1.88 -21.94 15.79
N ILE A 141 2.52 -22.38 16.88
CA ILE A 141 1.99 -23.44 17.75
C ILE A 141 0.69 -23.00 18.42
N LYS A 142 0.63 -21.79 18.99
CA LYS A 142 -0.58 -21.28 19.65
C LYS A 142 -1.77 -21.18 18.69
N VAL A 143 -1.53 -20.76 17.44
CA VAL A 143 -2.60 -20.70 16.42
C VAL A 143 -3.04 -22.12 16.04
N TYR A 144 -2.10 -23.04 15.82
CA TYR A 144 -2.43 -24.43 15.52
C TYR A 144 -3.28 -25.09 16.62
N ASP A 145 -2.89 -24.92 17.89
CA ASP A 145 -3.61 -25.48 19.03
C ASP A 145 -5.01 -24.85 19.18
N TYR A 146 -5.14 -23.55 18.90
CA TYR A 146 -6.43 -22.88 18.85
C TYR A 146 -7.34 -23.51 17.79
N LEU A 147 -6.85 -23.67 16.56
CA LEU A 147 -7.65 -24.26 15.47
C LEU A 147 -8.02 -25.71 15.75
N LYS A 148 -7.11 -26.50 16.32
CA LYS A 148 -7.36 -27.90 16.67
C LYS A 148 -8.43 -28.05 17.76
N SER A 149 -8.50 -27.12 18.70
CA SER A 149 -9.52 -27.08 19.76
C SER A 149 -10.86 -26.47 19.30
N HIS A 150 -10.89 -25.83 18.12
CA HIS A 150 -12.07 -25.18 17.56
C HIS A 150 -12.26 -25.59 16.07
N PRO A 151 -12.63 -26.85 15.78
CA PRO A 151 -12.75 -27.34 14.41
C PRO A 151 -13.79 -26.56 13.58
N ASP A 152 -14.85 -26.05 14.22
CA ASP A 152 -15.89 -25.23 13.57
C ASP A 152 -15.60 -23.71 13.65
N ASN A 153 -14.32 -23.32 13.80
CA ASN A 153 -13.94 -21.92 13.93
C ASN A 153 -14.42 -21.08 12.73
N LYS A 154 -14.93 -19.88 13.04
CA LYS A 154 -15.34 -18.87 12.04
C LYS A 154 -14.52 -17.58 12.11
N LYS A 155 -13.53 -17.54 13.00
CA LYS A 155 -12.69 -16.36 13.23
C LYS A 155 -11.57 -16.26 12.22
N THR A 156 -11.21 -15.04 11.83
CA THR A 156 -10.02 -14.81 11.02
C THR A 156 -8.74 -14.94 11.84
N TYR A 157 -7.59 -15.12 11.17
CA TYR A 157 -6.31 -15.14 11.88
C TYR A 157 -6.05 -13.85 12.66
N LYS A 158 -6.51 -12.69 12.18
CA LYS A 158 -6.41 -11.44 12.94
C LYS A 158 -7.18 -11.50 14.26
N GLU A 159 -8.39 -12.06 14.25
CA GLU A 159 -9.18 -12.24 15.47
C GLU A 159 -8.55 -13.27 16.41
N ILE A 160 -8.07 -14.40 15.89
CA ILE A 160 -7.40 -15.46 16.66
C ILE A 160 -6.15 -14.90 17.35
N LEU A 161 -5.26 -14.25 16.59
CA LEU A 161 -4.05 -13.62 17.13
C LEU A 161 -4.39 -12.54 18.17
N GLY A 162 -5.48 -11.79 17.95
CA GLY A 162 -6.01 -10.83 18.91
C GLY A 162 -6.46 -11.46 20.23
N LEU A 163 -7.03 -12.67 20.20
CA LEU A 163 -7.38 -13.43 21.41
C LEU A 163 -6.12 -13.95 22.13
N LEU A 164 -5.19 -14.53 21.38
CA LEU A 164 -3.96 -15.12 21.93
C LEU A 164 -3.07 -14.07 22.60
N LYS A 165 -3.02 -12.84 22.04
CA LYS A 165 -2.26 -11.72 22.63
C LYS A 165 -2.84 -11.25 23.96
N LYS A 166 -4.15 -11.35 24.18
CA LYS A 166 -4.81 -10.96 25.44
C LYS A 166 -4.62 -11.97 26.57
N GLN A 167 -4.20 -13.19 26.24
CA GLN A 167 -3.97 -14.29 27.19
C GLN A 167 -2.49 -14.44 27.57
N SER A 168 -1.61 -13.62 26.97
CA SER A 168 -0.16 -13.59 27.20
C SER A 168 0.19 -12.40 28.10
#